data_AF-A0A3A1UKN9-F1
#
_entry.id   AF-A0A3A1UKN9-F1
#
_cell.length_a   1.000
_cell.length_b   1.000
_cell.length_c   1.000
_cell.angle_alpha   90.00
_cell.angle_beta   90.00
_cell.angle_gamma   90.00
#
_symmetry.space_group_name_H-M   'P 1'
#
loop_
_entity.id
_entity.type
_entity.pdbx_description
1 polymer ?
#
loop_
_entity_poly.entity_id
_entity_poly.type
_entity_poly.pdbx_seq_one_letter_code
_entity_poly.pdbx_strand_id
1 'polypeptide(L)'
;MANFERTCEQFGRILGGMHTSANGVCTVMKSRTNIKPVVLGRRGRSFLLVPQMFSFESMTRDGRALCSGETVILQSEINRFTSRLRKHGIKVTAIHNHWLFDSPRLMFMHWESVDNPVAFARKTKDALSVLTTRVVRGRR
;
A
#
# COMPACT_ATOMS: atom_id res chain seq x y z
N MET A 1 -12.90 19.41 10.77
CA MET A 1 -13.49 18.31 9.96
C MET A 1 -13.28 18.54 8.47
N ALA A 2 -13.71 19.67 7.89
CA ALA A 2 -13.54 19.96 6.45
C ALA A 2 -12.09 19.83 5.89
N ASN A 3 -11.06 20.20 6.67
CA ASN A 3 -9.67 20.04 6.25
C ASN A 3 -9.22 18.57 6.16
N PHE A 4 -9.74 17.71 7.05
CA PHE A 4 -9.43 16.27 7.06
C PHE A 4 -10.02 15.59 5.83
N GLU A 5 -11.31 15.83 5.56
CA GLU A 5 -12.01 15.26 4.40
C GLU A 5 -11.37 15.67 3.08
N ARG A 6 -11.09 16.96 2.90
CA ARG A 6 -10.37 17.47 1.71
C ARG A 6 -8.99 16.82 1.56
N THR A 7 -8.27 16.65 2.66
CA THR A 7 -6.97 15.95 2.66
C THR A 7 -7.15 14.49 2.26
N CYS A 8 -8.20 13.82 2.75
CA CYS A 8 -8.54 12.44 2.40
C CYS A 8 -8.88 12.27 0.91
N GLU A 9 -9.64 13.20 0.33
CA GLU A 9 -9.93 13.21 -1.10
C GLU A 9 -8.65 13.35 -1.94
N GLN A 10 -7.75 14.26 -1.56
CA GLN A 10 -6.47 14.44 -2.26
C GLN A 10 -5.57 13.20 -2.12
N PHE A 11 -5.51 12.63 -0.92
CA PHE A 11 -4.79 11.40 -0.61
C PHE A 11 -5.27 10.25 -1.50
N GLY A 12 -6.59 10.04 -1.58
CA GLY A 12 -7.24 9.07 -2.45
C GLY A 12 -6.97 9.31 -3.94
N ARG A 13 -7.05 10.57 -4.40
CA ARG A 13 -6.76 10.94 -5.80
C ARG A 13 -5.32 10.63 -6.20
N ILE A 14 -4.36 10.88 -5.31
CA ILE A 14 -2.94 10.63 -5.59
C ILE A 14 -2.68 9.13 -5.68
N LEU A 15 -3.12 8.37 -4.68
CA LEU A 15 -2.82 6.94 -4.55
C LEU A 15 -3.66 6.07 -5.50
N GLY A 16 -4.82 6.57 -5.94
CA GLY A 16 -5.68 5.97 -6.95
C GLY A 16 -6.36 4.70 -6.46
N GLY A 17 -7.50 4.83 -5.79
CA GLY A 17 -8.28 3.72 -5.24
C GLY A 17 -9.60 4.21 -4.66
N MET A 18 -10.40 3.29 -4.14
CA MET A 18 -11.56 3.64 -3.33
C MET A 18 -11.04 4.22 -2.01
N HIS A 19 -11.60 5.33 -1.56
CA HIS A 19 -11.23 5.93 -0.28
C HIS A 19 -12.43 6.10 0.61
N THR A 20 -12.22 5.96 1.91
CA THR A 20 -13.21 6.18 2.96
C THR A 20 -12.62 7.10 4.02
N SER A 21 -13.46 7.91 4.63
CA SER A 21 -13.12 8.75 5.77
C SER A 21 -14.14 8.45 6.87
N ALA A 22 -13.70 7.84 7.96
CA ALA A 22 -14.56 7.49 9.09
C ALA A 22 -13.77 7.58 10.39
N ASN A 23 -14.40 8.13 11.44
CA ASN A 23 -13.82 8.19 12.80
C ASN A 23 -12.40 8.78 12.87
N GLY A 24 -12.09 9.78 12.04
CA GLY A 24 -10.77 10.41 12.01
C GLY A 24 -9.67 9.59 11.32
N VAL A 25 -10.04 8.53 10.61
CA VAL A 25 -9.16 7.70 9.79
C VAL A 25 -9.56 7.85 8.33
N CYS A 26 -8.58 8.16 7.48
CA CYS A 26 -8.75 8.08 6.03
C CYS A 26 -8.04 6.84 5.53
N THR A 27 -8.74 6.02 4.75
CA THR A 27 -8.17 4.79 4.18
C THR A 27 -8.39 4.77 2.68
N VAL A 28 -7.36 4.42 1.92
CA VAL A 28 -7.40 4.19 0.47
C VAL A 28 -7.10 2.74 0.21
N MET A 29 -7.98 2.09 -0.54
CA MET A 29 -7.89 0.68 -0.90
C MET A 29 -7.86 0.52 -2.41
N LYS A 30 -6.92 -0.28 -2.90
CA LYS A 30 -6.88 -0.79 -4.27
C LYS A 30 -6.24 -2.17 -4.30
N SER A 31 -6.33 -2.86 -5.43
CA SER A 31 -5.75 -4.19 -5.58
C SER A 31 -4.64 -4.21 -6.62
N ARG A 32 -3.55 -4.95 -6.37
CA ARG A 32 -2.55 -5.28 -7.40
C ARG A 32 -3.08 -6.37 -8.34
N THR A 33 -4.06 -6.00 -9.16
CA THR A 33 -4.77 -6.94 -10.03
C THR A 33 -3.90 -7.55 -11.12
N ASN A 34 -2.69 -7.03 -11.36
CA ASN A 34 -1.73 -7.65 -12.28
C ASN A 34 -1.11 -8.94 -11.73
N ILE A 35 -1.10 -9.14 -10.41
CA ILE A 35 -0.70 -10.40 -9.78
C ILE A 35 -1.91 -11.35 -9.79
N LYS A 36 -1.72 -12.54 -10.35
CA LYS A 36 -2.76 -13.57 -10.49
C LYS A 36 -2.37 -14.79 -9.65
N PRO A 37 -2.54 -14.71 -8.31
CA PRO A 37 -2.10 -15.79 -7.43
C PRO A 37 -2.97 -17.03 -7.57
N VAL A 38 -2.39 -18.16 -7.20
CA VAL A 38 -3.05 -19.44 -6.97
C VAL A 38 -2.75 -19.84 -5.54
N VAL A 39 -3.77 -20.23 -4.79
CA VAL A 39 -3.66 -20.75 -3.43
C VAL A 39 -4.44 -22.06 -3.39
N LEU A 40 -3.81 -23.15 -2.94
CA LEU A 40 -4.43 -24.48 -2.90
C LEU A 40 -5.06 -24.87 -4.26
N GLY A 41 -4.36 -24.59 -5.36
CA GLY A 41 -4.83 -24.86 -6.73
C GLY A 41 -5.95 -23.94 -7.24
N ARG A 42 -6.45 -22.99 -6.43
CA ARG A 42 -7.53 -22.07 -6.81
C ARG A 42 -7.01 -20.67 -7.10
N ARG A 43 -7.50 -20.06 -8.18
CA ARG A 43 -7.13 -18.68 -8.56
C ARG A 43 -7.68 -17.67 -7.55
N GLY A 44 -6.80 -16.84 -7.02
CA GLY A 44 -7.14 -15.78 -6.09
C GLY A 44 -7.30 -14.42 -6.75
N ARG A 45 -8.29 -13.64 -6.29
CA ARG A 45 -8.55 -12.25 -6.73
C ARG A 45 -9.02 -11.33 -5.61
N SER A 46 -9.29 -11.89 -4.42
CA SER A 46 -9.82 -11.13 -3.29
C SER A 46 -8.81 -10.08 -2.83
N PHE A 47 -9.33 -9.04 -2.18
CA PHE A 47 -8.50 -8.01 -1.58
C PHE A 47 -7.51 -8.58 -0.55
N LEU A 48 -7.86 -9.67 0.13
CA LEU A 48 -6.96 -10.37 1.06
C LEU A 48 -5.64 -10.79 0.39
N LEU A 49 -5.69 -11.25 -0.86
CA LEU A 49 -4.52 -11.80 -1.55
C LEU A 49 -3.69 -10.75 -2.28
N VAL A 50 -4.32 -9.69 -2.77
CA VAL A 50 -3.64 -8.68 -3.58
C VAL A 50 -3.83 -7.24 -3.08
N PRO A 51 -3.75 -6.98 -1.76
CA PRO A 51 -4.05 -5.66 -1.22
C PRO A 51 -2.99 -4.62 -1.62
N GLN A 52 -3.47 -3.40 -1.80
CA GLN A 52 -2.74 -2.17 -1.59
C GLN A 52 -3.62 -1.25 -0.75
N MET A 53 -3.17 -0.96 0.46
CA MET A 53 -3.89 -0.11 1.41
C MET A 53 -2.97 0.99 1.91
N PHE A 54 -3.52 2.18 2.10
CA PHE A 54 -2.81 3.31 2.66
C PHE A 54 -3.76 4.04 3.59
N SER A 55 -3.26 4.56 4.69
CA SER A 55 -4.07 5.35 5.60
C SER A 55 -3.30 6.53 6.17
N PHE A 56 -4.08 7.49 6.66
CA PHE A 56 -3.59 8.43 7.65
C PHE A 56 -4.64 8.65 8.75
N GLU A 57 -4.15 8.94 9.95
CA GLU A 57 -4.97 9.17 11.14
C GLU A 57 -4.25 10.10 12.12
N SER A 58 -4.96 10.48 13.20
CA SER A 58 -4.41 11.34 14.27
C SER A 58 -3.79 12.63 13.74
N MET A 59 -4.45 13.27 12.76
CA MET A 59 -3.93 14.50 12.14
C MET A 59 -3.87 15.66 13.13
N THR A 60 -2.68 16.21 13.32
CA THR A 60 -2.39 17.33 14.23
C THR A 60 -2.66 18.68 13.57
N ARG A 61 -2.68 19.75 14.38
CA ARG A 61 -3.00 21.12 13.91
C ARG A 61 -2.01 21.68 12.89
N ASP A 62 -0.76 21.21 12.91
CA ASP A 62 0.28 21.52 11.93
C ASP A 62 0.13 20.73 10.61
N GLY A 63 -0.92 19.91 10.48
CA GLY A 63 -1.26 19.18 9.25
C GLY A 63 -0.43 17.92 9.02
N ARG A 64 0.28 17.43 10.04
CA ARG A 64 0.95 16.13 10.03
C ARG A 64 0.03 15.05 10.60
N ALA A 65 0.26 13.81 10.23
CA ALA A 65 -0.53 12.66 10.66
C ALA A 65 0.34 11.41 10.75
N LEU A 66 -0.10 10.42 11.52
CA LEU A 66 0.42 9.07 11.37
C LEU A 66 -0.05 8.53 10.03
N CYS A 67 0.88 8.24 9.13
CA CYS A 67 0.60 7.69 7.81
C CYS A 67 1.21 6.30 7.70
N SER A 68 0.46 5.35 7.15
CA SER A 68 0.93 3.98 6.95
C SER A 68 0.48 3.43 5.61
N GLY A 69 1.15 2.37 5.17
CA GLY A 69 0.77 1.65 3.97
C GLY A 69 1.16 0.18 4.03
N GLU A 70 0.39 -0.61 3.30
CA GLU A 70 0.60 -2.02 3.06
C GLU A 70 0.46 -2.31 1.55
N THR A 71 1.31 -3.18 1.03
CA THR A 71 1.10 -3.78 -0.30
C THR A 71 1.50 -5.25 -0.29
N VAL A 72 0.75 -6.06 -1.04
CA VAL A 72 1.32 -7.31 -1.55
C VAL A 72 2.51 -6.98 -2.45
N ILE A 73 3.58 -7.74 -2.32
CA ILE A 73 4.84 -7.54 -3.01
C ILE A 73 5.44 -8.88 -3.41
N LEU A 74 6.06 -8.94 -4.59
CA LEU A 74 6.82 -10.13 -4.99
C LEU A 74 8.22 -10.04 -4.38
N GLN A 75 8.82 -11.18 -4.07
CA GLN A 75 10.15 -11.23 -3.44
C GLN A 75 11.21 -10.41 -4.21
N SER A 76 11.17 -10.45 -5.54
CA SER A 76 12.08 -9.70 -6.42
C SER A 76 11.92 -8.19 -6.36
N GLU A 77 10.85 -7.67 -5.74
CA GLU A 77 10.57 -6.24 -5.67
C GLU A 77 10.94 -5.61 -4.33
N ILE A 78 11.20 -6.44 -3.30
CA ILE A 78 11.41 -6.00 -1.92
C ILE A 78 12.51 -4.94 -1.85
N ASN A 79 13.73 -5.29 -2.28
CA ASN A 79 14.89 -4.41 -2.11
C ASN A 79 14.74 -3.07 -2.83
N ARG A 80 14.21 -3.07 -4.06
CA ARG A 80 14.01 -1.84 -4.84
C ARG A 80 12.94 -0.94 -4.23
N PHE A 81 11.85 -1.53 -3.72
CA PHE A 81 10.76 -0.79 -3.09
C PHE A 81 11.20 -0.23 -1.73
N THR A 82 11.82 -1.04 -0.88
CA THR A 82 12.43 -0.62 0.40
C THR A 82 13.42 0.52 0.19
N SER A 83 14.31 0.40 -0.79
CA SER A 83 15.29 1.45 -1.09
C SER A 83 14.62 2.76 -1.51
N ARG A 84 13.53 2.69 -2.27
CA ARG A 84 12.80 3.89 -2.72
C ARG A 84 12.02 4.55 -1.58
N LEU A 85 11.38 3.78 -0.70
CA LEU A 85 10.74 4.30 0.52
C LEU A 85 11.76 5.00 1.44
N ARG A 86 12.92 4.37 1.67
CA ARG A 86 13.97 4.93 2.52
C ARG A 86 14.56 6.24 1.98
N LYS A 87 14.67 6.39 0.65
CA LYS A 87 15.07 7.66 0.01
C LYS A 87 14.10 8.82 0.32
N HIS A 88 12.84 8.51 0.60
CA HIS A 88 11.82 9.48 1.00
C HIS A 88 11.73 9.69 2.52
N GLY A 89 12.62 9.05 3.29
CA GLY A 89 12.57 9.07 4.76
C GLY A 89 11.45 8.23 5.36
N ILE A 90 10.81 7.35 4.58
CA ILE A 90 9.73 6.48 5.05
C ILE A 90 10.33 5.19 5.62
N LYS A 91 9.87 4.78 6.81
CA LYS A 91 10.35 3.60 7.52
C LYS A 91 9.60 2.37 7.02
N VAL A 92 10.34 1.33 6.61
CA VAL A 92 9.77 -0.01 6.40
C VAL A 92 9.77 -0.74 7.74
N THR A 93 8.61 -1.24 8.16
CA THR A 93 8.40 -1.78 9.51
C THR A 93 8.28 -3.29 9.55
N ALA A 94 7.68 -3.89 8.51
CA ALA A 94 7.51 -5.34 8.44
C ALA A 94 7.57 -5.85 6.99
N ILE A 95 8.10 -7.07 6.85
CA ILE A 95 8.04 -7.87 5.62
C ILE A 95 7.71 -9.30 6.03
N HIS A 96 6.60 -9.84 5.53
CA HIS A 96 6.11 -11.18 5.91
C HIS A 96 5.23 -11.80 4.81
N ASN A 97 4.73 -13.01 5.02
CA ASN A 97 3.76 -13.67 4.15
C ASN A 97 2.51 -14.08 4.94
N HIS A 98 1.34 -14.06 4.30
CA HIS A 98 0.09 -14.53 4.91
C HIS A 98 -0.26 -15.97 4.50
N TRP A 99 0.19 -16.43 3.32
CA TRP A 99 -0.10 -17.77 2.78
C TRP A 99 1.14 -18.67 2.81
N LEU A 100 0.94 -19.98 2.98
CA LEU A 100 2.02 -20.98 2.95
C LEU A 100 2.19 -21.64 1.58
N PHE A 101 1.10 -21.87 0.84
CA PHE A 101 1.08 -22.64 -0.41
C PHE A 101 0.56 -21.81 -1.59
N ASP A 102 1.09 -20.60 -1.70
CA ASP A 102 0.75 -19.64 -2.74
C ASP A 102 1.72 -19.69 -3.93
N SER A 103 1.22 -19.36 -5.11
CA SER A 103 2.03 -19.16 -6.31
C SER A 103 1.53 -17.93 -7.08
N PRO A 104 2.38 -16.95 -7.48
CA PRO A 104 3.76 -16.82 -7.04
C PRO A 104 3.82 -16.60 -5.52
N ARG A 105 5.01 -16.70 -4.93
CA ARG A 105 5.20 -16.39 -3.51
C ARG A 105 4.82 -14.94 -3.24
N LEU A 106 3.74 -14.73 -2.50
CA LEU A 106 3.24 -13.44 -2.07
C LEU A 106 3.92 -13.08 -0.75
N MET A 107 4.53 -11.90 -0.74
CA MET A 107 5.00 -11.24 0.46
C MET A 107 4.14 -9.99 0.69
N PHE A 108 4.23 -9.42 1.88
CA PHE A 108 3.52 -8.21 2.30
C PHE A 108 4.56 -7.31 2.92
N MET A 109 4.48 -6.02 2.62
CA MET A 109 5.37 -5.02 3.20
C MET A 109 4.53 -3.94 3.85
N HIS A 110 4.94 -3.55 5.04
CA HIS A 110 4.37 -2.45 5.83
C HIS A 110 5.38 -1.32 5.94
N TRP A 111 4.88 -0.09 5.90
CA TRP A 111 5.70 1.10 6.12
C TRP A 111 4.90 2.22 6.76
N GLU A 112 5.61 3.13 7.43
CA GLU A 112 5.01 4.22 8.17
C GLU A 112 5.87 5.49 8.15
N SER A 113 5.21 6.62 8.42
CA SER A 113 5.85 7.90 8.71
C SER A 113 4.86 8.83 9.41
N VAL A 114 5.36 9.71 10.28
CA VAL A 114 4.62 10.92 10.66
C VAL A 114 4.92 12.00 9.64
N ASP A 115 3.96 12.34 8.78
CA ASP A 115 4.16 13.25 7.65
C ASP A 115 2.87 14.03 7.33
N ASN A 116 2.96 15.04 6.47
CA ASN A 116 1.78 15.56 5.82
C ASN A 116 1.17 14.45 4.92
N PRO A 117 -0.12 14.11 5.04
CA PRO A 117 -0.71 13.00 4.27
C PRO A 117 -0.54 13.12 2.76
N VAL A 118 -0.66 14.33 2.21
CA VAL A 118 -0.52 14.56 0.76
C VAL A 118 0.94 14.34 0.33
N ALA A 119 1.90 14.77 1.14
CA ALA A 119 3.32 14.49 0.89
C ALA A 119 3.62 12.99 0.97
N PHE A 120 3.13 12.30 2.00
CA PHE A 120 3.24 10.85 2.15
C PHE A 120 2.65 10.11 0.94
N ALA A 121 1.46 10.51 0.47
CA ALA A 121 0.82 9.92 -0.70
C ALA A 121 1.68 10.05 -1.96
N ARG A 122 2.32 11.20 -2.18
CA ARG A 122 3.20 11.43 -3.34
C ARG A 122 4.47 10.58 -3.25
N LYS A 123 5.14 10.57 -2.09
CA LYS A 123 6.33 9.75 -1.83
C LYS A 123 6.03 8.27 -2.00
N THR A 124 4.90 7.82 -1.45
CA THR A 124 4.42 6.43 -1.60
C THR A 124 4.11 6.11 -3.06
N LYS A 125 3.44 7.00 -3.79
CA LYS A 125 3.18 6.81 -5.23
C LYS A 125 4.46 6.68 -6.05
N ASP A 126 5.47 7.52 -5.79
CA ASP A 126 6.79 7.38 -6.40
C ASP A 126 7.44 6.04 -6.03
N ALA A 127 7.37 5.62 -4.77
CA ALA A 127 7.87 4.32 -4.34
C ALA A 127 7.18 3.17 -5.09
N LEU A 128 5.86 3.21 -5.22
CA LEU A 128 5.08 2.20 -5.95
C LEU A 128 5.45 2.12 -7.44
N SER A 129 6.01 3.19 -8.03
CA SER A 129 6.39 3.20 -9.46
C SER A 129 7.48 2.19 -9.81
N VAL A 130 8.25 1.72 -8.82
CA VAL A 130 9.28 0.68 -9.06
C VAL A 130 8.70 -0.72 -9.09
N LEU A 131 7.42 -0.90 -8.74
CA LEU A 131 6.75 -2.19 -8.75
C LEU A 131 6.36 -2.58 -10.18
N THR A 132 6.34 -3.89 -10.47
CA THR A 132 5.95 -4.37 -11.78
C THR A 132 4.46 -4.12 -12.02
N THR A 133 4.16 -3.64 -13.23
CA THR A 133 2.82 -3.55 -13.80
C THR A 133 2.52 -4.70 -14.76
N ARG A 134 3.53 -5.52 -15.10
CA ARG A 134 3.34 -6.72 -15.94
C ARG A 134 2.47 -7.74 -15.22
N VAL A 135 1.74 -8.54 -15.99
CA VAL A 135 0.95 -9.65 -15.44
C VAL A 135 1.90 -10.72 -14.91
N VAL A 136 1.73 -11.09 -13.64
CA VAL A 136 2.47 -12.18 -12.99
C VAL A 136 1.49 -13.28 -12.64
N ARG A 137 1.75 -14.50 -13.12
CA ARG A 137 0.82 -15.63 -12.98
C ARG A 137 1.37 -16.68 -12.03
N GLY A 138 0.54 -17.12 -11.10
CA GLY A 138 0.79 -18.31 -10.30
C GLY A 138 0.78 -19.57 -11.15
N ARG A 139 1.65 -20.51 -10.78
CA ARG A 139 1.58 -21.88 -11.27
C ARG A 139 0.42 -22.58 -10.58
N ARG A 140 -0.26 -23.45 -11.32
CA ARG A 140 -1.32 -24.30 -10.78
C ARG A 140 -0.73 -25.57 -10.21
#